data_AF-A0A7C4FRC9-F1
#
_entry.id   AF-A0A7C4FRC9-F1
#
_cell.length_a   1.000
_cell.length_b   1.000
_cell.length_c   1.000
_cell.angle_alpha   90.00
_cell.angle_beta   90.00
_cell.angle_gamma   90.00
#
_symmetry.space_group_name_H-M   'P 1'
#
loop_
_entity.id
_entity.type
_entity.pdbx_description
1 polymer ?
#
loop_
_entity_poly.entity_id
_entity_poly.type
_entity_poly.pdbx_seq_one_letter_code
_entity_poly.pdbx_strand_id
1 'polypeptide(L)'
;MIAQKPEKRAREGDRGPFIVAMVLIFFIGVFFINLGVLFPFQISVYTLEPLPFDDYREVKKENICAEKRLLIYGIRAYLDVKKIRCPSQLRVVGNVLYVSEVYEPQDVYVLPLPNPESLRRYGNIFVVFHSRYTSFYVEELKKHLSIKQVQLSHIYELERELPKALTLGHPLLILPDPIFFDERAMHILNYWLRKHDGIPIVDLANLNLKHPKKFTHRISKQKYFKTLREVFLLPNLIRGKIYYVEE
;
A
#
# COMPACT_ATOMS: atom_id res chain seq x y z
N MET A 1 -10.00 77.95 -60.73
CA MET A 1 -9.85 77.13 -59.51
C MET A 1 -10.82 75.97 -59.61
N ILE A 2 -10.34 74.78 -59.91
CA ILE A 2 -11.17 73.56 -59.99
C ILE A 2 -10.64 72.62 -58.91
N ALA A 3 -11.45 72.36 -57.89
CA ALA A 3 -11.12 71.48 -56.78
C ALA A 3 -11.41 70.02 -57.17
N GLN A 4 -10.38 69.18 -57.19
CA GLN A 4 -10.52 67.73 -57.31
C GLN A 4 -10.86 67.11 -55.94
N LYS A 5 -11.84 66.21 -55.97
CA LYS A 5 -12.33 65.39 -54.86
C LYS A 5 -11.38 64.20 -54.65
N PRO A 6 -11.02 63.80 -53.41
CA PRO A 6 -10.22 62.60 -53.23
C PRO A 6 -11.11 61.35 -53.14
N GLU A 7 -10.75 60.36 -53.94
CA GLU A 7 -11.31 59.02 -54.00
C GLU A 7 -10.66 58.12 -52.94
N LYS A 8 -11.47 57.36 -52.19
CA LYS A 8 -11.04 56.43 -51.14
C LYS A 8 -10.30 55.24 -51.75
N ARG A 9 -9.06 54.97 -51.32
CA ARG A 9 -8.44 53.63 -51.42
C ARG A 9 -8.39 52.97 -50.06
N ALA A 10 -9.11 51.87 -49.92
CA ALA A 10 -8.99 50.94 -48.80
C ALA A 10 -7.60 50.28 -48.84
N ARG A 11 -6.86 50.35 -47.73
CA ARG A 11 -5.63 49.57 -47.54
C ARG A 11 -6.01 48.19 -47.03
N GLU A 12 -5.87 47.21 -47.92
CA GLU A 12 -5.69 45.80 -47.59
C GLU A 12 -4.29 45.68 -46.98
N GLY A 13 -4.20 45.28 -45.70
CA GLY A 13 -2.93 45.31 -44.97
C GLY A 13 -2.92 44.38 -43.77
N ASP A 14 -2.15 43.30 -43.91
CA ASP A 14 -1.49 42.52 -42.86
C ASP A 14 -2.35 41.80 -41.80
N ARG A 15 -2.99 40.69 -42.21
CA ARG A 15 -3.35 39.59 -41.30
C ARG A 15 -2.34 38.43 -41.29
N GLY A 16 -1.33 38.48 -42.15
CA GLY A 16 -0.30 37.44 -42.31
C GLY A 16 0.50 37.12 -41.02
N PRO A 17 1.10 38.11 -40.34
CA PRO A 17 1.96 37.82 -39.18
C PRO A 17 1.18 37.32 -37.95
N PHE A 18 -0.10 37.71 -37.82
CA PHE A 18 -0.94 37.32 -36.69
C PHE A 18 -1.40 35.86 -36.78
N ILE A 19 -1.73 35.39 -37.98
CA ILE A 19 -2.14 34.00 -38.22
C ILE A 19 -0.95 33.06 -38.01
N VAL A 20 0.24 33.44 -38.49
CA VAL A 20 1.46 32.66 -38.29
C VAL A 20 1.81 32.54 -36.80
N ALA A 21 1.69 33.63 -36.03
CA ALA A 21 1.92 33.60 -34.58
C ALA A 21 0.91 32.71 -33.83
N MET A 22 -0.38 32.76 -34.18
CA MET A 22 -1.40 31.88 -33.59
C MET A 22 -1.16 30.41 -33.89
N VAL A 23 -0.79 30.08 -35.13
CA VAL A 23 -0.46 28.71 -35.54
C VAL A 23 0.77 28.22 -34.78
N LEU A 24 1.80 29.06 -34.63
CA LEU A 24 3.01 28.70 -33.87
C LEU A 24 2.70 28.42 -32.39
N ILE A 25 1.89 29.27 -31.74
CA ILE A 25 1.46 29.08 -30.35
C ILE A 25 0.63 27.79 -30.21
N PHE A 26 -0.26 27.51 -31.18
CA PHE A 26 -1.04 26.29 -31.20
C PHE A 26 -0.15 25.05 -31.35
N PHE A 27 0.83 25.07 -32.26
CA PHE A 27 1.77 23.97 -32.43
C PHE A 27 2.68 23.78 -31.21
N ILE A 28 3.16 24.86 -30.60
CA ILE A 28 3.93 24.81 -29.35
C ILE A 28 3.07 24.23 -28.21
N GLY A 29 1.81 24.69 -28.07
CA GLY A 29 0.87 24.18 -27.08
C GLY A 29 0.56 22.69 -27.27
N VAL A 30 0.28 22.27 -28.51
CA VAL A 30 0.03 20.86 -28.86
C VAL A 30 1.30 20.01 -28.68
N PHE A 31 2.48 20.55 -28.93
CA PHE A 31 3.76 19.87 -28.72
C PHE A 31 4.04 19.66 -27.23
N PHE A 32 3.79 20.65 -26.37
CA PHE A 32 3.92 20.51 -24.91
C PHE A 32 2.86 19.58 -24.30
N ILE A 33 1.62 19.60 -24.82
CA ILE A 33 0.56 18.67 -24.40
C ILE A 33 0.94 17.23 -24.78
N ASN A 34 1.48 17.00 -25.98
CA ASN A 34 1.93 15.67 -26.40
C ASN A 34 3.24 15.21 -25.71
N LEU A 35 4.15 16.12 -25.34
CA LEU A 35 5.33 15.76 -24.55
C LEU A 35 4.97 15.28 -23.14
N GLY A 36 3.91 15.83 -22.54
CA GLY A 36 3.37 15.37 -21.26
C GLY A 36 2.84 13.93 -21.29
N VAL A 37 2.55 13.39 -22.48
CA VAL A 37 2.07 12.01 -22.71
C VAL A 37 3.22 11.02 -22.95
N LEU A 38 4.44 11.51 -23.26
CA LEU A 38 5.58 10.67 -23.64
C LEU A 38 6.51 10.27 -22.50
N PHE A 39 6.34 10.84 -21.30
CA PHE A 39 7.02 10.34 -20.11
C PHE A 39 6.10 9.38 -19.36
N PRO A 40 6.28 8.05 -19.46
CA PRO A 40 5.65 7.17 -18.49
C PRO A 40 6.09 7.66 -17.11
N PHE A 41 5.12 8.05 -16.28
CA PHE A 41 5.38 8.49 -14.91
C PHE A 41 5.96 7.30 -14.14
N GLN A 42 7.28 7.13 -14.19
CA GLN A 42 7.98 6.08 -13.49
C GLN A 42 7.98 6.41 -12.01
N ILE A 43 7.54 5.45 -11.19
CA ILE A 43 7.51 5.62 -9.75
C ILE A 43 8.96 5.73 -9.27
N SER A 44 9.30 6.81 -8.58
CA SER A 44 10.60 6.93 -7.89
C SER A 44 10.62 5.95 -6.71
N VAL A 45 11.50 4.94 -6.78
CA VAL A 45 11.59 3.88 -5.76
C VAL A 45 12.98 3.82 -5.15
N TYR A 46 13.04 3.77 -3.83
CA TYR A 46 14.24 3.36 -3.10
C TYR A 46 14.01 1.95 -2.52
N THR A 47 14.88 1.00 -2.88
CA THR A 47 14.78 -0.38 -2.40
C THR A 47 16.17 -1.01 -2.28
N LEU A 48 16.26 -2.07 -1.49
CA LEU A 48 17.44 -2.94 -1.36
C LEU A 48 17.11 -4.38 -1.79
N GLU A 49 15.91 -4.60 -2.32
CA GLU A 49 15.36 -5.89 -2.68
C GLU A 49 14.87 -5.83 -4.13
N PRO A 50 14.89 -6.96 -4.87
CA PRO A 50 14.39 -6.98 -6.24
C PRO A 50 12.89 -6.62 -6.27
N LEU A 51 12.54 -5.64 -7.10
CA LEU A 51 11.15 -5.28 -7.35
C LEU A 51 10.55 -6.20 -8.41
N PRO A 52 9.30 -6.64 -8.25
CA PRO A 52 8.65 -7.54 -9.21
C PRO A 52 7.79 -6.78 -10.24
N PHE A 53 8.10 -5.52 -10.52
CA PHE A 53 7.44 -4.70 -11.54
C PHE A 53 8.48 -3.80 -12.20
N ASP A 54 8.32 -3.49 -13.49
CA ASP A 54 9.35 -2.79 -14.28
C ASP A 54 9.09 -1.27 -14.42
N ASP A 55 7.91 -0.79 -14.03
CA ASP A 55 7.48 0.61 -14.15
C ASP A 55 8.04 1.52 -13.02
N TYR A 56 9.35 1.47 -12.76
CA TYR A 56 9.97 2.30 -11.73
C TYR A 56 11.32 2.88 -12.14
N ARG A 57 11.67 3.98 -11.47
CA ARG A 57 13.00 4.56 -11.49
C ARG A 57 13.62 4.35 -10.13
N GLU A 58 14.70 3.58 -10.08
CA GLU A 58 15.46 3.40 -8.85
C GLU A 58 16.17 4.71 -8.47
N VAL A 59 15.99 5.12 -7.22
CA VAL A 59 16.59 6.31 -6.64
C VAL A 59 17.75 5.87 -5.79
N LYS A 60 18.93 6.45 -6.01
CA LYS A 60 20.09 6.21 -5.15
C LYS A 60 19.93 6.93 -3.81
N LYS A 61 20.54 6.39 -2.76
CA LYS A 61 20.44 6.91 -1.39
C LYS A 61 20.77 8.41 -1.30
N GLU A 62 21.78 8.86 -2.04
CA GLU A 62 22.27 10.24 -2.04
C GLU A 62 21.26 11.22 -2.65
N ASN A 63 20.39 10.72 -3.52
CA ASN A 63 19.42 11.52 -4.27
C ASN A 63 18.01 11.49 -3.69
N ILE A 64 17.81 10.84 -2.53
CA ILE A 64 16.49 10.68 -1.92
C ILE A 64 15.77 12.02 -1.74
N CYS A 65 16.44 13.06 -1.22
CA CYS A 65 15.77 14.35 -0.99
C CYS A 65 15.49 15.17 -2.27
N ALA A 66 15.99 14.75 -3.43
CA ALA A 66 15.62 15.38 -4.70
C ALA A 66 14.19 15.00 -5.14
N GLU A 67 13.65 13.91 -4.58
CA GLU A 67 12.33 13.41 -4.91
C GLU A 67 11.25 14.07 -4.04
N LYS A 68 10.25 14.70 -4.67
CA LYS A 68 9.07 15.21 -3.96
C LYS A 68 8.23 14.07 -3.37
N ARG A 69 8.20 12.92 -4.04
CA ARG A 69 7.47 11.72 -3.63
C ARG A 69 8.33 10.49 -3.89
N LEU A 70 8.49 9.64 -2.87
CA LEU A 70 9.35 8.47 -2.93
C LEU A 70 8.63 7.25 -2.38
N LEU A 71 8.66 6.14 -3.12
CA LEU A 71 8.25 4.83 -2.64
C LEU A 71 9.48 4.17 -2.02
N ILE A 72 9.41 3.81 -0.74
CA ILE A 72 10.43 3.03 -0.06
C ILE A 72 9.90 1.61 0.08
N TYR A 73 10.58 0.65 -0.57
CA TYR A 73 10.11 -0.72 -0.64
C TYR A 73 11.01 -1.67 0.16
N GLY A 74 10.41 -2.29 1.18
CA GLY A 74 11.06 -3.26 2.06
C GLY A 74 11.55 -2.63 3.36
N ILE A 75 11.51 -3.42 4.44
CA ILE A 75 11.90 -2.98 5.79
C ILE A 75 13.36 -2.55 5.87
N ARG A 76 14.26 -3.24 5.17
CA ARG A 76 15.70 -2.93 5.16
C ARG A 76 15.96 -1.57 4.51
N ALA A 77 15.31 -1.32 3.37
CA ALA A 77 15.39 -0.05 2.68
C ALA A 77 14.86 1.09 3.57
N TYR A 78 13.71 0.88 4.23
CA TYR A 78 13.16 1.86 5.15
C TYR A 78 14.10 2.20 6.32
N LEU A 79 14.64 1.19 6.99
CA LEU A 79 15.57 1.39 8.11
C LEU A 79 16.86 2.11 7.69
N ASP A 80 17.33 1.89 6.46
CA ASP A 80 18.54 2.53 5.93
C ASP A 80 18.37 4.05 5.73
N VAL A 81 17.15 4.50 5.43
CA VAL A 81 16.87 5.88 5.04
C VAL A 81 15.96 6.65 6.00
N LYS A 82 15.38 6.00 7.02
CA LYS A 82 14.47 6.65 7.98
C LYS A 82 15.06 7.88 8.67
N LYS A 83 16.38 7.88 8.92
CA LYS A 83 17.09 9.00 9.57
C LYS A 83 17.34 10.19 8.64
N ILE A 84 17.23 10.01 7.32
CA ILE A 84 17.38 11.10 6.35
C ILE A 84 16.10 11.92 6.41
N ARG A 85 16.19 13.23 6.70
CA ARG A 85 15.02 14.11 6.78
C ARG A 85 14.91 14.98 5.53
N CYS A 86 13.82 14.79 4.78
CA CYS A 86 13.47 15.61 3.62
C CYS A 86 12.08 16.24 3.88
N PRO A 87 11.98 17.45 4.47
CA PRO A 87 10.73 17.98 5.05
C PRO A 87 9.54 18.08 4.08
N SER A 88 9.79 18.39 2.81
CA SER A 88 8.78 18.51 1.76
C SER A 88 8.45 17.18 1.07
N GLN A 89 9.22 16.12 1.35
CA GLN A 89 9.04 14.83 0.70
C GLN A 89 7.85 14.08 1.31
N LEU A 90 7.08 13.45 0.43
CA LEU A 90 6.11 12.44 0.82
C LEU A 90 6.71 11.05 0.61
N ARG A 91 6.70 10.23 1.65
CA ARG A 91 7.18 8.84 1.61
C ARG A 91 6.00 7.89 1.67
N VAL A 92 5.97 6.97 0.72
CA VAL A 92 5.07 5.81 0.74
C VAL A 92 5.93 4.60 1.05
N VAL A 93 5.60 3.85 2.09
CA VAL A 93 6.37 2.71 2.59
C VAL A 93 5.60 1.45 2.27
N GLY A 94 6.19 0.59 1.46
CA GLY A 94 5.62 -0.69 1.06
C GLY A 94 6.44 -1.87 1.58
N ASN A 95 5.80 -3.03 1.64
CA ASN A 95 6.39 -4.33 1.96
C ASN A 95 6.99 -4.34 3.37
N VAL A 96 6.28 -3.69 4.29
CA VAL A 96 6.54 -3.67 5.71
C VAL A 96 5.29 -4.17 6.41
N LEU A 97 5.38 -5.38 6.97
CA LEU A 97 4.28 -6.03 7.65
C LEU A 97 4.12 -5.53 9.10
N TYR A 98 5.24 -5.36 9.80
CA TYR A 98 5.29 -5.04 11.23
C TYR A 98 5.47 -3.53 11.45
N VAL A 99 4.48 -2.75 11.02
CA VAL A 99 4.53 -1.29 11.10
C VAL A 99 4.63 -0.79 12.55
N SER A 100 4.17 -1.56 13.54
CA SER A 100 4.34 -1.24 14.97
C SER A 100 5.79 -0.95 15.36
N GLU A 101 6.77 -1.54 14.67
CA GLU A 101 8.19 -1.38 14.99
C GLU A 101 8.82 -0.16 14.30
N VAL A 102 8.16 0.40 13.29
CA VAL A 102 8.76 1.41 12.38
C VAL A 102 7.82 2.54 11.98
N TYR A 103 6.69 2.68 12.66
CA TYR A 103 5.70 3.71 12.37
C TYR A 103 6.24 5.12 12.62
N GLU A 104 6.10 5.98 11.62
CA GLU A 104 6.44 7.39 11.65
C GLU A 104 5.25 8.19 11.11
N PRO A 105 4.70 9.17 11.87
CA PRO A 105 3.50 9.92 11.46
C PRO A 105 3.66 10.72 10.16
N GLN A 106 4.89 11.00 9.73
CA GLN A 106 5.18 11.69 8.48
C GLN A 106 5.04 10.82 7.23
N ASP A 107 5.05 9.49 7.39
CA ASP A 107 5.09 8.54 6.30
C ASP A 107 3.71 7.93 6.06
N VAL A 108 3.50 7.39 4.86
CA VAL A 108 2.30 6.65 4.49
C VAL A 108 2.68 5.19 4.34
N TYR A 109 1.89 4.26 4.86
CA TYR A 109 2.19 2.83 4.78
C TYR A 109 1.17 2.09 3.92
N VAL A 110 1.64 1.14 3.12
CA VAL A 110 0.81 0.20 2.38
C VAL A 110 1.19 -1.21 2.83
N LEU A 111 0.30 -1.86 3.55
CA LEU A 111 0.57 -3.17 4.14
C LEU A 111 0.12 -4.25 3.17
N PRO A 112 0.87 -5.36 3.04
CA PRO A 112 0.46 -6.53 2.28
C PRO A 112 -0.56 -7.38 3.08
N LEU A 113 -1.54 -6.71 3.70
CA LEU A 113 -2.62 -7.28 4.48
C LEU A 113 -3.97 -6.86 3.89
N PRO A 114 -5.01 -7.72 4.01
CA PRO A 114 -6.31 -7.40 3.43
C PRO A 114 -6.94 -6.23 4.17
N ASN A 115 -7.85 -5.53 3.51
CA ASN A 115 -8.72 -4.61 4.22
C ASN A 115 -9.50 -5.38 5.30
N PRO A 116 -9.47 -4.96 6.58
CA PRO A 116 -10.24 -5.58 7.65
C PRO A 116 -11.71 -5.83 7.34
N GLU A 117 -12.36 -4.94 6.61
CA GLU A 117 -13.77 -5.08 6.23
C GLU A 117 -14.00 -6.26 5.30
N SER A 118 -13.05 -6.58 4.41
CA SER A 118 -13.20 -7.70 3.47
C SER A 118 -13.25 -9.06 4.18
N LEU A 119 -12.68 -9.15 5.38
CA LEU A 119 -12.67 -10.37 6.18
C LEU A 119 -14.06 -10.71 6.76
N ARG A 120 -15.04 -9.79 6.73
CA ARG A 120 -16.43 -10.05 7.14
C ARG A 120 -17.06 -11.24 6.40
N ARG A 121 -16.62 -11.52 5.16
CA ARG A 121 -17.09 -12.66 4.37
C ARG A 121 -16.83 -14.02 5.04
N TYR A 122 -15.90 -14.08 5.99
CA TYR A 122 -15.58 -15.30 6.73
C TYR A 122 -16.24 -15.37 8.12
N GLY A 123 -16.86 -14.27 8.58
CA GLY A 123 -17.48 -14.18 9.89
C GLY A 123 -17.50 -12.77 10.45
N ASN A 124 -18.33 -12.54 11.47
CA ASN A 124 -18.43 -11.25 12.16
C ASN A 124 -17.63 -11.20 13.47
N ILE A 125 -17.34 -12.37 14.05
CA ILE A 125 -16.62 -12.53 15.31
C ILE A 125 -15.43 -13.46 15.06
N PHE A 126 -14.23 -13.03 15.46
CA PHE A 126 -13.02 -13.84 15.34
C PHE A 126 -12.30 -13.95 16.67
N VAL A 127 -11.64 -15.08 16.89
CA VAL A 127 -10.55 -15.21 17.87
C VAL A 127 -9.24 -14.90 17.15
N VAL A 128 -8.41 -14.03 17.75
CA VAL A 128 -7.10 -13.67 17.21
C VAL A 128 -6.05 -13.82 18.29
N PHE A 129 -5.05 -14.65 18.03
CA PHE A 129 -3.82 -14.70 18.82
C PHE A 129 -2.78 -13.84 18.13
N HIS A 130 -2.09 -12.98 18.87
CA HIS A 130 -1.11 -12.07 18.29
C HIS A 130 -0.02 -11.72 19.29
N SER A 131 1.16 -11.35 18.80
CA SER A 131 2.18 -10.69 19.61
C SER A 131 2.12 -9.17 19.41
N ARG A 132 3.07 -8.45 19.99
CA ARG A 132 3.21 -6.99 19.79
C ARG A 132 3.38 -6.59 18.32
N TYR A 133 3.93 -7.48 17.49
CA TYR A 133 4.27 -7.20 16.09
C TYR A 133 3.05 -7.00 15.18
N THR A 134 1.92 -7.61 15.51
CA THR A 134 0.67 -7.48 14.75
C THR A 134 -0.43 -6.76 15.51
N SER A 135 -0.16 -6.25 16.72
CA SER A 135 -1.13 -5.48 17.52
C SER A 135 -1.76 -4.32 16.76
N PHE A 136 -0.98 -3.61 15.94
CA PHE A 136 -1.51 -2.52 15.12
C PHE A 136 -2.65 -2.97 14.21
N TYR A 137 -2.48 -4.13 13.54
CA TYR A 137 -3.52 -4.66 12.66
C TYR A 137 -4.71 -5.20 13.44
N VAL A 138 -4.50 -5.75 14.64
CA VAL A 138 -5.60 -6.17 15.53
C VAL A 138 -6.48 -4.98 15.95
N GLU A 139 -5.87 -3.83 16.27
CA GLU A 139 -6.63 -2.61 16.57
C GLU A 139 -7.40 -2.11 15.35
N GLU A 140 -6.85 -2.24 14.14
CA GLU A 140 -7.60 -1.93 12.92
C GLU A 140 -8.77 -2.91 12.71
N LEU A 141 -8.55 -4.21 12.90
CA LEU A 141 -9.58 -5.23 12.78
C LEU A 141 -10.78 -4.94 13.69
N LYS A 142 -10.54 -4.49 14.92
CA LYS A 142 -11.60 -4.13 15.89
C LYS A 142 -12.52 -3.00 15.44
N LYS A 143 -12.06 -2.11 14.55
CA LYS A 143 -12.90 -1.04 14.00
C LYS A 143 -14.00 -1.58 13.09
N HIS A 144 -13.79 -2.77 12.51
CA HIS A 144 -14.67 -3.35 11.50
C HIS A 144 -15.30 -4.68 11.91
N LEU A 145 -14.70 -5.40 12.87
CA LEU A 145 -15.04 -6.76 13.29
C LEU A 145 -15.07 -6.88 14.81
N SER A 146 -15.81 -7.87 15.33
CA SER A 146 -15.76 -8.22 16.76
C SER A 146 -14.59 -9.17 17.02
N ILE A 147 -13.51 -8.66 17.63
CA ILE A 147 -12.28 -9.44 17.86
C ILE A 147 -12.15 -9.86 19.32
N LYS A 148 -12.13 -11.17 19.58
CA LYS A 148 -11.67 -11.77 20.83
C LYS A 148 -10.17 -11.99 20.75
N GLN A 149 -9.40 -10.99 21.16
CA GLN A 149 -7.94 -11.06 21.11
C GLN A 149 -7.33 -11.77 22.32
N VAL A 150 -6.23 -12.47 22.09
CA VAL A 150 -5.31 -12.97 23.12
C VAL A 150 -3.90 -12.53 22.72
N GLN A 151 -3.34 -11.60 23.47
CA GLN A 151 -1.97 -11.16 23.26
C GLN A 151 -1.02 -12.18 23.89
N LEU A 152 -0.06 -12.64 23.09
CA LEU A 152 0.96 -13.61 23.46
C LEU A 152 2.32 -12.91 23.58
N SER A 153 2.95 -13.03 24.74
CA SER A 153 4.34 -12.61 24.95
C SER A 153 5.32 -13.72 24.60
N HIS A 154 4.92 -14.98 24.82
CA HIS A 154 5.72 -16.17 24.57
C HIS A 154 4.87 -17.34 24.06
N ILE A 155 5.52 -18.29 23.38
CA ILE A 155 4.80 -19.38 22.72
C ILE A 155 4.06 -20.31 23.69
N TYR A 156 4.54 -20.46 24.93
CA TYR A 156 3.90 -21.31 25.94
C TYR A 156 2.50 -20.80 26.34
N GLU A 157 2.23 -19.52 26.17
CA GLU A 157 0.91 -18.95 26.42
C GLU A 157 -0.11 -19.45 25.38
N LEU A 158 0.33 -19.72 24.15
CA LEU A 158 -0.53 -20.29 23.11
C LEU A 158 -1.07 -21.67 23.54
N GLU A 159 -0.21 -22.52 24.11
CA GLU A 159 -0.60 -23.86 24.58
C GLU A 159 -1.69 -23.80 25.67
N ARG A 160 -1.60 -22.78 26.54
CA ARG A 160 -2.56 -22.56 27.63
C ARG A 160 -3.87 -21.92 27.16
N GLU A 161 -3.79 -20.96 26.25
CA GLU A 161 -4.95 -20.13 25.87
C GLU A 161 -5.71 -20.67 24.65
N LEU A 162 -5.04 -21.36 23.72
CA LEU A 162 -5.68 -21.93 22.52
C LEU A 162 -6.87 -22.84 22.85
N PRO A 163 -6.79 -23.81 23.80
CA PRO A 163 -7.91 -24.69 24.10
C PRO A 163 -9.13 -23.92 24.60
N LYS A 164 -8.92 -22.92 25.47
CA LYS A 164 -9.99 -22.08 26.01
C LYS A 164 -10.66 -21.24 24.94
N ALA A 165 -9.91 -20.81 23.93
CA ALA A 165 -10.47 -20.02 22.85
C ALA A 165 -11.23 -20.88 21.84
N LEU A 166 -10.77 -22.11 21.58
CA LEU A 166 -11.45 -23.06 20.69
C LEU A 166 -12.83 -23.48 21.24
N THR A 167 -13.01 -23.58 22.56
CA THR A 167 -14.33 -23.89 23.15
C THR A 167 -15.38 -22.81 22.90
N LEU A 168 -14.97 -21.59 22.52
CA LEU A 168 -15.91 -20.51 22.15
C LEU A 168 -16.61 -20.76 20.81
N GLY A 169 -16.09 -21.67 19.97
CA GLY A 169 -16.68 -22.03 18.68
C GLY A 169 -16.64 -20.93 17.61
N HIS A 170 -15.91 -19.84 17.83
CA HIS A 170 -15.74 -18.78 16.84
C HIS A 170 -14.60 -19.09 15.86
N PRO A 171 -14.67 -18.59 14.61
CA PRO A 171 -13.57 -18.68 13.65
C PRO A 171 -12.24 -18.16 14.22
N LEU A 172 -11.16 -18.90 13.96
CA LEU A 172 -9.80 -18.49 14.27
C LEU A 172 -9.22 -17.70 13.10
N LEU A 173 -8.80 -16.46 13.34
CA LEU A 173 -8.07 -15.66 12.36
C LEU A 173 -6.57 -15.67 12.71
N ILE A 174 -5.78 -16.30 11.84
CA ILE A 174 -4.33 -16.42 12.00
C ILE A 174 -3.66 -15.29 11.21
N LEU A 175 -3.04 -14.37 11.93
CA LEU A 175 -2.25 -13.28 11.36
C LEU A 175 -0.83 -13.79 11.02
N PRO A 176 -0.12 -13.18 10.05
CA PRO A 176 1.29 -13.44 9.79
C PRO A 176 2.18 -12.88 10.92
N ASP A 177 1.97 -13.34 12.14
CA ASP A 177 2.72 -12.96 13.33
C ASP A 177 3.95 -13.85 13.49
N PRO A 178 5.14 -13.30 13.82
CA PRO A 178 6.37 -14.08 14.01
C PRO A 178 6.20 -15.27 14.95
N ILE A 179 5.34 -15.18 15.96
CA ILE A 179 5.13 -16.25 16.93
C ILE A 179 4.63 -17.56 16.30
N PHE A 180 3.94 -17.49 15.16
CA PHE A 180 3.40 -18.69 14.50
C PHE A 180 4.37 -19.37 13.55
N PHE A 181 5.49 -18.73 13.22
CA PHE A 181 6.54 -19.33 12.40
C PHE A 181 7.54 -20.17 13.22
N ASP A 182 7.35 -20.23 14.54
CA ASP A 182 8.04 -21.13 15.43
C ASP A 182 7.53 -22.58 15.26
N GLU A 183 8.45 -23.55 15.23
CA GLU A 183 8.09 -24.97 15.04
C GLU A 183 7.18 -25.50 16.14
N ARG A 184 7.37 -25.05 17.39
CA ARG A 184 6.51 -25.44 18.51
C ARG A 184 5.12 -24.83 18.36
N ALA A 185 5.00 -23.62 17.84
CA ALA A 185 3.70 -23.03 17.52
C ALA A 185 2.92 -23.89 16.54
N MET A 186 3.60 -24.33 15.47
CA MET A 186 3.02 -25.22 14.48
C MET A 186 2.61 -26.57 15.07
N HIS A 187 3.38 -27.11 16.01
CA HIS A 187 3.01 -28.33 16.74
C HIS A 187 1.76 -28.14 17.60
N ILE A 188 1.71 -27.07 18.42
CA ILE A 188 0.57 -26.75 19.29
C ILE A 188 -0.70 -26.54 18.46
N LEU A 189 -0.62 -25.73 17.40
CA LEU A 189 -1.74 -25.47 16.50
C LEU A 189 -2.26 -26.77 15.87
N ASN A 190 -1.40 -27.57 15.25
CA ASN A 190 -1.83 -28.81 14.61
C ASN A 190 -2.42 -29.82 15.62
N TYR A 191 -1.89 -29.90 16.83
CA TYR A 191 -2.44 -30.79 17.87
C TYR A 191 -3.86 -30.41 18.25
N TRP A 192 -4.11 -29.14 18.57
CA TRP A 192 -5.39 -28.69 19.08
C TRP A 192 -6.46 -28.55 17.99
N LEU A 193 -6.07 -28.08 16.80
CA LEU A 193 -7.00 -27.90 15.68
C LEU A 193 -7.50 -29.25 15.15
N ARG A 194 -6.69 -30.32 15.18
CA ARG A 194 -7.16 -31.67 14.82
C ARG A 194 -8.30 -32.17 15.72
N LYS A 195 -8.35 -31.71 16.97
CA LYS A 195 -9.41 -32.08 17.92
C LYS A 195 -10.67 -31.21 17.80
N HIS A 196 -10.62 -30.16 16.98
CA HIS A 196 -11.70 -29.17 16.83
C HIS A 196 -11.97 -28.87 15.35
N ASP A 197 -12.21 -29.92 14.57
CA ASP A 197 -12.42 -29.87 13.11
C ASP A 197 -13.61 -28.99 12.65
N GLY A 198 -14.55 -28.73 13.56
CA GLY A 198 -15.71 -27.89 13.35
C GLY A 198 -15.41 -26.40 13.20
N ILE A 199 -14.26 -25.92 13.66
CA ILE A 199 -13.94 -24.48 13.77
C ILE A 199 -13.32 -23.94 12.46
N PRO A 200 -13.91 -22.93 11.80
CA PRO A 200 -13.30 -22.31 10.63
C PRO A 200 -11.98 -21.63 10.97
N ILE A 201 -10.98 -21.76 10.10
CA ILE A 201 -9.68 -21.10 10.24
C ILE A 201 -9.47 -20.20 9.02
N VAL A 202 -9.30 -18.91 9.25
CA VAL A 202 -8.89 -17.95 8.23
C VAL A 202 -7.39 -17.69 8.41
N ASP A 203 -6.60 -18.17 7.47
CA ASP A 203 -5.14 -18.17 7.56
C ASP A 203 -4.54 -17.12 6.62
N LEU A 204 -4.13 -15.98 7.19
CA LEU A 204 -3.39 -14.91 6.49
C LEU A 204 -1.87 -15.17 6.49
N ALA A 205 -1.39 -16.03 7.40
CA ALA A 205 0.01 -16.38 7.56
C ALA A 205 0.46 -17.47 6.58
N ASN A 206 -0.50 -18.16 5.96
CA ASN A 206 -0.26 -19.26 5.05
C ASN A 206 0.56 -20.40 5.70
N LEU A 207 0.21 -20.74 6.94
CA LEU A 207 0.85 -21.81 7.70
C LEU A 207 0.48 -23.19 7.14
N ASN A 208 1.37 -24.16 7.24
CA ASN A 208 1.07 -25.54 6.83
C ASN A 208 0.24 -26.29 7.91
N LEU A 209 -1.02 -25.88 8.08
CA LEU A 209 -1.96 -26.47 9.04
C LEU A 209 -2.84 -27.53 8.37
N LYS A 210 -2.92 -28.71 8.98
CA LYS A 210 -3.79 -29.80 8.52
C LYS A 210 -5.17 -29.68 9.17
N HIS A 211 -6.09 -28.96 8.51
CA HIS A 211 -7.45 -28.74 9.04
C HIS A 211 -8.49 -28.64 7.90
N PRO A 212 -9.64 -29.34 7.99
CA PRO A 212 -10.60 -29.44 6.88
C PRO A 212 -11.30 -28.11 6.55
N LYS A 213 -11.56 -27.26 7.56
CA LYS A 213 -12.19 -25.94 7.39
C LYS A 213 -11.20 -24.79 7.35
N LYS A 214 -10.02 -25.03 6.76
CA LYS A 214 -8.98 -24.01 6.62
C LYS A 214 -9.16 -23.23 5.31
N PHE A 215 -9.27 -21.91 5.42
CA PHE A 215 -9.28 -20.97 4.31
C PHE A 215 -7.98 -20.17 4.33
N THR A 216 -7.08 -20.49 3.41
CA THR A 216 -5.89 -19.67 3.21
C THR A 216 -6.28 -18.44 2.40
N HIS A 217 -6.14 -17.27 2.99
CA HIS A 217 -6.39 -16.00 2.33
C HIS A 217 -5.05 -15.38 1.94
N ARG A 218 -4.78 -15.32 0.63
CA ARG A 218 -3.55 -14.74 0.10
C ARG A 218 -3.87 -13.54 -0.76
N ILE A 219 -3.23 -12.43 -0.42
CA ILE A 219 -3.13 -11.31 -1.34
C ILE A 219 -2.18 -11.69 -2.46
N SER A 220 -2.64 -11.60 -3.69
CA SER A 220 -1.75 -11.79 -4.83
C SER A 220 -0.76 -10.63 -4.91
N LYS A 221 0.48 -10.96 -5.28
CA LYS A 221 1.55 -9.97 -5.52
C LYS A 221 1.05 -8.85 -6.43
N GLN A 222 0.41 -9.20 -7.55
CA GLN A 222 -0.15 -8.24 -8.51
C GLN A 222 -1.13 -7.27 -7.87
N LYS A 223 -2.04 -7.75 -7.02
CA LYS A 223 -3.03 -6.90 -6.35
C LYS A 223 -2.37 -5.94 -5.36
N TYR A 224 -1.43 -6.44 -4.57
CA TYR A 224 -0.66 -5.60 -3.66
C TYR A 224 0.11 -4.49 -4.41
N PHE A 225 0.77 -4.80 -5.53
CA PHE A 225 1.48 -3.78 -6.32
C PHE A 225 0.54 -2.79 -6.99
N LYS A 226 -0.63 -3.25 -7.44
CA LYS A 226 -1.68 -2.36 -7.94
C LYS A 226 -2.08 -1.35 -6.85
N THR A 227 -2.38 -1.82 -5.64
CA THR A 227 -2.71 -0.94 -4.49
C THR A 227 -1.55 0.00 -4.16
N LEU A 228 -0.32 -0.49 -4.13
CA LEU A 228 0.86 0.33 -3.85
C LEU A 228 1.02 1.47 -4.87
N ARG A 229 0.83 1.18 -6.16
CA ARG A 229 0.84 2.17 -7.25
C ARG A 229 -0.31 3.17 -7.12
N GLU A 230 -1.52 2.69 -6.88
CA GLU A 230 -2.70 3.55 -6.72
C GLU A 230 -2.53 4.51 -5.55
N VAL A 231 -2.12 4.01 -4.38
CA VAL A 231 -1.82 4.83 -3.20
C VAL A 231 -0.71 5.83 -3.53
N PHE A 232 0.39 5.39 -4.16
CA PHE A 232 1.49 6.28 -4.54
C PHE A 232 1.04 7.41 -5.46
N LEU A 233 0.04 7.20 -6.32
CA LEU A 233 -0.44 8.20 -7.27
C LEU A 233 -1.55 9.10 -6.70
N LEU A 234 -2.09 8.81 -5.51
CA LEU A 234 -3.12 9.66 -4.90
C LEU A 234 -2.62 11.11 -4.72
N PRO A 235 -3.36 12.13 -5.20
CA PRO A 235 -2.90 13.51 -5.13
C PRO A 235 -2.79 13.99 -3.67
N ASN A 236 -3.78 13.63 -2.85
CA ASN A 236 -3.92 14.07 -1.46
C ASN A 236 -3.73 12.90 -0.48
N LEU A 237 -2.49 12.45 -0.34
CA LEU A 237 -2.13 11.43 0.64
C LEU A 237 -2.09 12.01 2.05
N ILE A 238 -2.78 11.35 2.97
CA ILE A 238 -2.81 11.68 4.39
C ILE A 238 -1.59 11.02 5.06
N ARG A 239 -0.68 11.83 5.61
CA ARG A 239 0.49 11.33 6.37
C ARG A 239 0.02 10.57 7.63
N GLY A 240 0.76 9.53 7.99
CA GLY A 240 0.41 8.63 9.10
C GLY A 240 -0.73 7.66 8.76
N LYS A 241 -1.35 7.78 7.59
CA LYS A 241 -2.39 6.84 7.17
C LYS A 241 -1.78 5.52 6.72
N ILE A 242 -2.49 4.46 7.05
CA ILE A 242 -2.16 3.09 6.67
C ILE A 242 -3.22 2.60 5.68
N TYR A 243 -2.76 2.09 4.56
CA TYR A 243 -3.57 1.53 3.49
C TYR A 243 -3.40 0.02 3.46
N TYR A 244 -4.50 -0.66 3.19
CA TYR A 244 -4.58 -2.11 3.06
C TYR A 244 -4.96 -2.48 1.63
N VAL A 245 -4.82 -3.75 1.29
CA VAL A 245 -5.21 -4.24 -0.04
C VAL A 245 -6.70 -4.47 -0.06
N GLU A 246 -7.41 -3.67 -0.85
CA GLU A 246 -8.84 -3.84 -1.11
C GLU A 246 -9.12 -5.17 -1.82
N GLU A 247 -10.27 -5.79 -1.53
CA GLU A 247 -10.66 -7.05 -2.14
C GLU A 247 -11.72 -6.99 -3.23
#